data_AF-A0A0A2F8R3-F1
#
_entry.id   AF-A0A0A2F8R3-F1
#
_cell.length_a   1.000
_cell.length_b   1.000
_cell.length_c   1.000
_cell.angle_alpha   90.00
_cell.angle_beta   90.00
_cell.angle_gamma   90.00
#
_symmetry.space_group_name_H-M   'P 1'
#
loop_
_entity.id
_entity.type
_entity.pdbx_description
1 polymer ?
#
loop_
_entity_poly.entity_id
_entity_poly.type
_entity_poly.pdbx_seq_one_letter_code
_entity_poly.pdbx_strand_id
1 'polypeptide(L)'
;MKKIITKSLLLLGIALQGGAMLLAGNEVCRVGFQFQISHLPAWGASQPVVTSIAPFGPADRSGLRVGDIIESIDGVPTLNLTGKQIHQLLHTRQAQHILQISNFGRQKKTYLLGRDCKLAHSVTERELAELFALYSLEDASSQRIAYPFTYQQASTFRLDQVRTFAFAPSSPATQGIDQALNILIRKALVATGLEESHDSPDLLISTYYQLSPVEPTAKPSDEMPFGWRYDPQHRDLKPLPVLPSQSPLATYKLSLGIVAQNPQTQKTVWSCEANESLGADMSIPEYAAYSIPTMLQGFPLAPNTLAPSWTFQTLRYHYTGLVYDKATLKRVIDVEYGSPAMSAGILPGDIIKSINGIELDHPSLDDLLTAYYTFAERSEKYRDKDLPAMHVPMANLQSRYWAPRHYDAIATMLLRDRSDAAFSYLFSFRPYINPERLDVLVFEVERRGEVYRVPIRPEKRDESTIIPN
;
A
#
# COMPACT_ATOMS: atom_id res chain seq x y z
N MET A 1 5.96 4.27 26.16
CA MET A 1 6.51 2.92 25.93
C MET A 1 6.90 2.17 27.21
N LYS A 2 7.27 2.85 28.32
CA LYS A 2 7.74 2.21 29.58
C LYS A 2 6.80 1.25 30.34
N LYS A 3 5.58 0.94 29.87
CA LYS A 3 4.63 0.09 30.64
C LYS A 3 3.82 -0.94 29.83
N ILE A 4 4.17 -1.21 28.56
CA ILE A 4 3.44 -2.22 27.75
C ILE A 4 4.44 -3.09 26.97
N ILE A 5 5.47 -3.60 27.65
CA ILE A 5 6.20 -4.78 27.17
C ILE A 5 6.14 -5.82 28.29
N THR A 6 4.91 -6.19 28.65
CA THR A 6 4.69 -7.40 29.43
C THR A 6 5.01 -8.57 28.50
N LYS A 7 5.76 -9.55 29.00
CA LYS A 7 6.25 -10.78 28.36
C LYS A 7 5.15 -11.73 27.83
N SER A 8 4.09 -11.20 27.23
CA SER A 8 3.14 -11.98 26.46
C SER A 8 3.71 -12.05 25.06
N LEU A 9 4.31 -13.21 24.75
CA LEU A 9 4.66 -13.68 23.41
C LEU A 9 3.77 -13.00 22.37
N LEU A 10 4.40 -12.30 21.42
CA LEU A 10 3.80 -12.09 20.10
C LEU A 10 3.46 -13.50 19.60
N LEU A 11 2.20 -13.92 19.81
CA LEU A 11 1.55 -14.81 18.87
C LEU A 11 1.66 -14.06 17.56
N LEU A 12 2.67 -14.45 16.76
CA LEU A 12 2.83 -14.02 15.39
C LEU A 12 1.65 -14.62 14.61
N GLY A 13 0.47 -14.07 14.85
CA GLY A 13 -0.65 -14.17 13.95
C GLY A 13 -0.23 -13.40 12.71
N ILE A 14 0.41 -14.10 11.77
CA ILE A 14 0.54 -13.65 10.38
C ILE A 14 -0.87 -13.73 9.77
N ALA A 15 -1.78 -12.94 10.31
CA ALA A 15 -3.16 -12.87 9.91
C ALA A 15 -3.51 -11.39 9.76
N LEU A 16 -3.14 -10.88 8.59
CA LEU A 16 -3.88 -10.02 7.67
C LEU A 16 -2.92 -9.00 7.04
N GLN A 17 -2.51 -9.28 5.80
CA GLN A 17 -2.56 -8.33 4.69
C GLN A 17 -2.15 -9.03 3.36
N GLY A 18 -3.03 -8.92 2.35
CA GLY A 18 -2.63 -9.03 0.94
C GLY A 18 -3.20 -10.14 0.04
N GLY A 19 -3.99 -11.11 0.52
CA GLY A 19 -4.66 -12.07 -0.38
C GLY A 19 -5.22 -13.31 0.29
N ALA A 20 -6.01 -14.10 -0.45
CA ALA A 20 -6.49 -15.41 -0.02
C ALA A 20 -5.29 -16.29 0.40
N MET A 21 -5.25 -16.68 1.67
CA MET A 21 -4.19 -17.53 2.23
C MET A 21 -4.56 -18.99 1.99
N LEU A 22 -3.69 -19.69 1.27
CA LEU A 22 -3.82 -21.10 0.93
C LEU A 22 -3.02 -21.93 1.93
N LEU A 23 -3.70 -22.77 2.71
CA LEU A 23 -3.02 -23.83 3.47
C LEU A 23 -3.03 -25.11 2.64
N ALA A 24 -1.86 -25.53 2.16
CA ALA A 24 -1.67 -26.79 1.46
C ALA A 24 -0.58 -27.60 2.18
N GLY A 25 -0.96 -28.33 3.24
CA GLY A 25 0.01 -29.06 4.06
C GLY A 25 0.92 -28.11 4.85
N ASN A 26 2.24 -28.28 4.72
CA ASN A 26 3.24 -27.41 5.37
C ASN A 26 3.57 -26.14 4.56
N GLU A 27 2.87 -25.88 3.45
CA GLU A 27 3.06 -24.70 2.62
C GLU A 27 1.91 -23.69 2.79
N VAL A 28 2.29 -22.42 2.77
CA VAL A 28 1.39 -21.27 2.71
C VAL A 28 1.56 -20.62 1.35
N CYS A 29 0.49 -20.59 0.56
CA CYS A 29 0.49 -19.93 -0.75
C CYS A 29 -0.41 -18.68 -0.77
N ARG A 30 -0.09 -17.75 -1.67
CA ARG A 30 -0.86 -16.52 -1.93
C ARG A 30 -1.02 -16.32 -3.43
N VAL A 31 -2.16 -15.79 -3.83
CA VAL A 31 -2.45 -15.37 -5.23
C VAL A 31 -2.19 -13.88 -5.47
N GLY A 32 -2.03 -13.08 -4.41
CA GLY A 32 -1.59 -11.69 -4.50
C GLY A 32 -2.67 -10.65 -4.88
N PHE A 33 -3.95 -10.94 -4.64
CA PHE A 33 -5.03 -9.95 -4.77
C PHE A 33 -6.14 -10.19 -3.75
N GLN A 34 -6.96 -9.16 -3.52
CA GLN A 34 -8.22 -9.24 -2.80
C GLN A 34 -9.38 -8.91 -3.74
N PHE A 35 -10.56 -9.44 -3.41
CA PHE A 35 -11.78 -9.16 -4.16
C PHE A 35 -12.97 -9.00 -3.21
N GLN A 36 -14.03 -8.38 -3.73
CA GLN A 36 -15.35 -8.38 -3.11
C GLN A 36 -16.39 -8.89 -4.12
N ILE A 37 -17.46 -9.52 -3.65
CA ILE A 37 -18.62 -9.78 -4.52
C ILE A 37 -19.35 -8.46 -4.70
N SER A 38 -19.41 -7.96 -5.93
CA SER A 38 -20.04 -6.66 -6.18
C SER A 38 -21.56 -6.76 -6.04
N HIS A 39 -22.11 -5.83 -5.26
CA HIS A 39 -23.54 -5.60 -5.14
C HIS A 39 -24.02 -4.47 -6.06
N LEU A 40 -23.12 -3.90 -6.87
CA LEU A 40 -23.42 -2.77 -7.74
C LEU A 40 -23.98 -3.28 -9.07
N PRO A 41 -25.22 -2.92 -9.44
CA PRO A 41 -25.78 -3.34 -10.72
C PRO A 41 -24.98 -2.81 -11.94
N ALA A 42 -24.31 -1.67 -11.75
CA ALA A 42 -23.55 -0.98 -12.80
C ALA A 42 -22.18 -1.63 -13.12
N TRP A 43 -21.63 -2.44 -12.20
CA TRP A 43 -20.28 -3.00 -12.35
C TRP A 43 -20.15 -4.38 -11.68
N GLY A 44 -20.06 -5.43 -12.50
CA GLY A 44 -19.79 -6.80 -12.04
C GLY A 44 -20.83 -7.36 -11.08
N ALA A 45 -22.11 -7.04 -11.26
CA ALA A 45 -23.19 -7.46 -10.36
C ALA A 45 -23.15 -8.95 -10.04
N SER A 46 -23.10 -9.30 -8.75
CA SER A 46 -22.98 -10.69 -8.24
C SER A 46 -21.74 -11.44 -8.76
N GLN A 47 -20.68 -10.71 -9.12
CA GLN A 47 -19.39 -11.26 -9.52
C GLN A 47 -18.27 -10.73 -8.62
N PRO A 48 -17.18 -11.49 -8.44
CA PRO A 48 -15.97 -11.01 -7.77
C PRO A 48 -15.30 -9.89 -8.57
N VAL A 49 -15.06 -8.76 -7.91
CA VAL A 49 -14.32 -7.62 -8.43
C VAL A 49 -13.07 -7.39 -7.59
N VAL A 50 -11.92 -7.25 -8.25
CA VAL A 50 -10.61 -7.05 -7.61
C VAL A 50 -10.59 -5.69 -6.90
N THR A 51 -10.26 -5.68 -5.61
CA THR A 51 -10.23 -4.48 -4.77
C THR A 51 -8.82 -4.04 -4.39
N SER A 52 -7.85 -4.95 -4.37
CA SER A 52 -6.45 -4.64 -4.14
C SER A 52 -5.55 -5.67 -4.81
N ILE A 53 -4.34 -5.25 -5.17
CA ILE A 53 -3.29 -6.10 -5.74
C ILE A 53 -2.02 -5.91 -4.91
N ALA A 54 -1.38 -7.02 -4.58
CA ALA A 54 -0.08 -7.04 -3.93
C ALA A 54 1.00 -6.81 -5.00
N PRO A 55 1.74 -5.69 -4.98
CA PRO A 55 2.78 -5.42 -5.97
C PRO A 55 3.85 -6.52 -5.95
N PHE A 56 4.42 -6.82 -7.12
CA PHE A 56 5.34 -7.93 -7.36
C PHE A 56 4.79 -9.34 -7.11
N GLY A 57 3.57 -9.49 -6.58
CA GLY A 57 2.92 -10.79 -6.34
C GLY A 57 2.35 -11.43 -7.62
N PRO A 58 1.77 -12.64 -7.54
CA PRO A 58 1.34 -13.38 -8.72
C PRO A 58 0.28 -12.66 -9.57
N ALA A 59 -0.71 -12.04 -8.92
CA ALA A 59 -1.73 -11.27 -9.63
C ALA A 59 -1.15 -10.05 -10.36
N ASP A 60 -0.23 -9.31 -9.74
CA ASP A 60 0.45 -8.18 -10.37
C ASP A 60 1.27 -8.63 -11.59
N ARG A 61 2.09 -9.69 -11.43
CA ARG A 61 2.89 -10.27 -12.52
C ARG A 61 2.03 -10.79 -13.67
N SER A 62 0.81 -11.27 -13.39
CA SER A 62 -0.12 -11.69 -14.44
C SER A 62 -0.80 -10.51 -15.15
N GLY A 63 -0.79 -9.30 -14.57
CA GLY A 63 -1.35 -8.09 -15.17
C GLY A 63 -2.82 -7.83 -14.83
N LEU A 64 -3.32 -8.46 -13.76
CA LEU A 64 -4.60 -8.05 -13.15
C LEU A 64 -4.51 -6.61 -12.67
N ARG A 65 -5.66 -5.95 -12.57
CA ARG A 65 -5.81 -4.58 -12.08
C ARG A 65 -6.94 -4.48 -11.07
N VAL A 66 -6.84 -3.50 -10.16
CA VAL A 66 -7.98 -3.13 -9.31
C VAL A 66 -9.16 -2.71 -10.20
N GLY A 67 -10.36 -3.15 -9.86
CA GLY A 67 -11.58 -2.95 -10.66
C GLY A 67 -11.88 -4.07 -11.66
N ASP A 68 -10.96 -4.99 -11.89
CA ASP A 68 -11.18 -6.15 -12.78
C ASP A 68 -12.33 -7.03 -12.27
N ILE A 69 -13.27 -7.35 -13.17
CA ILE A 69 -14.35 -8.31 -12.92
C ILE A 69 -13.83 -9.69 -13.32
N ILE A 70 -13.75 -10.61 -12.36
CA ILE A 70 -13.37 -11.99 -12.64
C ILE A 70 -14.62 -12.74 -13.10
N GLU A 71 -14.72 -13.06 -14.38
CA GLU A 71 -15.89 -13.71 -14.98
C GLU A 71 -15.88 -15.24 -14.83
N SER A 72 -14.71 -15.85 -14.90
CA SER A 72 -14.55 -17.30 -14.70
C SER A 72 -13.18 -17.64 -14.14
N ILE A 73 -13.11 -18.76 -13.42
CA ILE A 73 -11.87 -19.36 -12.90
C ILE A 73 -11.83 -20.81 -13.40
N ASP A 74 -10.81 -21.17 -14.16
CA ASP A 74 -10.62 -22.51 -14.73
C ASP A 74 -11.83 -23.01 -15.53
N GLY A 75 -12.47 -22.09 -16.26
CA GLY A 75 -13.68 -22.35 -17.04
C GLY A 75 -14.99 -22.38 -16.22
N VAL A 76 -14.93 -22.27 -14.90
CA VAL A 76 -16.11 -22.17 -14.04
C VAL A 76 -16.57 -20.71 -13.96
N PRO A 77 -17.79 -20.36 -14.43
CA PRO A 77 -18.32 -19.00 -14.30
C PRO A 77 -18.45 -18.59 -12.82
N THR A 78 -18.07 -17.36 -12.50
CA THR A 78 -18.11 -16.83 -11.12
C THR A 78 -19.42 -16.17 -10.75
N LEU A 79 -20.32 -15.96 -11.72
CA LEU A 79 -21.60 -15.30 -11.51
C LEU A 79 -22.41 -16.02 -10.42
N ASN A 80 -22.87 -15.25 -9.43
CA ASN A 80 -23.62 -15.72 -8.27
C ASN A 80 -22.86 -16.69 -7.34
N LEU A 81 -21.54 -16.87 -7.51
CA LEU A 81 -20.73 -17.59 -6.54
C LEU A 81 -20.47 -16.73 -5.31
N THR A 82 -20.51 -17.37 -4.15
CA THR A 82 -20.13 -16.75 -2.87
C THR A 82 -18.61 -16.56 -2.80
N GLY A 83 -18.14 -15.62 -1.99
CA GLY A 83 -16.70 -15.44 -1.75
C GLY A 83 -16.01 -16.74 -1.30
N LYS A 84 -16.68 -17.57 -0.49
CA LYS A 84 -16.15 -18.88 -0.07
C LYS A 84 -15.94 -19.83 -1.25
N GLN A 85 -16.88 -19.89 -2.20
CA GLN A 85 -16.74 -20.73 -3.39
C GLN A 85 -15.62 -20.21 -4.31
N ILE A 86 -15.49 -18.90 -4.47
CA ILE A 86 -14.37 -18.30 -5.21
C ILE A 86 -13.02 -18.66 -4.57
N HIS A 87 -12.92 -18.55 -3.23
CA HIS A 87 -11.73 -19.01 -2.52
C HIS A 87 -11.48 -20.50 -2.76
N GLN A 88 -12.50 -21.36 -2.69
CA GLN A 88 -12.33 -22.79 -2.96
C GLN A 88 -11.79 -23.09 -4.37
N LEU A 89 -12.21 -22.35 -5.39
CA LEU A 89 -11.68 -22.48 -6.76
C LEU A 89 -10.19 -22.11 -6.82
N LEU A 90 -9.83 -20.98 -6.22
CA LEU A 90 -8.43 -20.52 -6.11
C LEU A 90 -7.59 -21.40 -5.17
N HIS A 91 -8.22 -22.29 -4.40
CA HIS A 91 -7.57 -23.17 -3.43
C HIS A 91 -7.24 -24.57 -3.97
N THR A 92 -7.54 -24.86 -5.23
CA THR A 92 -7.14 -26.14 -5.82
C THR A 92 -5.61 -26.22 -5.94
N ARG A 93 -5.05 -27.45 -5.95
CA ARG A 93 -3.58 -27.66 -5.98
C ARG A 93 -2.93 -27.31 -7.33
N GLN A 94 -3.66 -26.67 -8.23
CA GLN A 94 -3.12 -26.26 -9.52
C GLN A 94 -1.99 -25.25 -9.32
N ALA A 95 -0.96 -25.35 -10.16
CA ALA A 95 0.16 -24.41 -10.12
C ALA A 95 -0.24 -23.03 -10.66
N GLN A 96 -1.19 -23.00 -11.60
CA GLN A 96 -1.73 -21.81 -12.22
C GLN A 96 -3.23 -21.97 -12.43
N HIS A 97 -3.97 -20.87 -12.33
CA HIS A 97 -5.37 -20.75 -12.67
C HIS A 97 -5.56 -19.93 -13.95
N ILE A 98 -6.56 -20.30 -14.74
CA ILE A 98 -6.98 -19.54 -15.92
C ILE A 98 -8.13 -18.62 -15.50
N LEU A 99 -7.87 -17.31 -15.48
CA LEU A 99 -8.88 -16.31 -15.20
C LEU A 99 -9.39 -15.70 -16.51
N GLN A 100 -10.70 -15.51 -16.61
CA GLN A 100 -11.29 -14.66 -17.65
C GLN A 100 -11.75 -13.37 -17.00
N ILE A 101 -11.23 -12.24 -17.48
CA ILE A 101 -11.39 -10.93 -16.85
C ILE A 101 -12.03 -9.92 -17.82
N SER A 102 -12.91 -9.09 -17.29
CA SER A 102 -13.46 -7.92 -17.98
C SER A 102 -13.27 -6.63 -17.17
N ASN A 103 -13.01 -5.53 -17.86
CA ASN A 103 -12.94 -4.16 -17.33
C ASN A 103 -13.24 -3.15 -18.45
N PHE A 104 -12.95 -1.87 -18.25
CA PHE A 104 -13.24 -0.84 -19.26
C PHE A 104 -12.49 -1.06 -20.58
N GLY A 105 -11.21 -1.44 -20.52
CA GLY A 105 -10.37 -1.62 -21.70
C GLY A 105 -10.33 -3.05 -22.26
N ARG A 106 -10.95 -4.03 -21.57
CA ARG A 106 -10.76 -5.46 -21.85
C ARG A 106 -12.08 -6.20 -21.65
N GLN A 107 -12.43 -7.08 -22.57
CA GLN A 107 -13.61 -7.92 -22.46
C GLN A 107 -13.18 -9.37 -22.58
N LYS A 108 -13.54 -10.18 -21.58
CA LYS A 108 -13.30 -11.63 -21.55
C LYS A 108 -11.85 -12.02 -21.82
N LYS A 109 -10.89 -11.19 -21.39
CA LYS A 109 -9.47 -11.45 -21.63
C LYS A 109 -8.95 -12.50 -20.67
N THR A 110 -8.20 -13.47 -21.19
CA THR A 110 -7.62 -14.56 -20.41
C THR A 110 -6.30 -14.17 -19.75
N TYR A 111 -6.13 -14.57 -18.49
CA TYR A 111 -4.91 -14.40 -17.70
C TYR A 111 -4.52 -15.71 -17.03
N LEU A 112 -3.20 -15.96 -16.94
CA LEU A 112 -2.65 -17.05 -16.15
C LEU A 112 -2.24 -16.50 -14.79
N LEU A 113 -2.98 -16.90 -13.76
CA LEU A 113 -2.69 -16.53 -12.38
C LEU A 113 -1.84 -17.63 -11.73
N GLY A 114 -0.61 -17.29 -11.38
CA GLY A 114 0.25 -18.17 -10.57
C GLY A 114 -0.07 -18.08 -9.07
N ARG A 115 0.76 -18.76 -8.27
CA ARG A 115 0.76 -18.68 -6.81
C ARG A 115 2.20 -18.57 -6.29
N ASP A 116 2.39 -17.77 -5.26
CA ASP A 116 3.65 -17.73 -4.51
C ASP A 116 3.46 -18.54 -3.24
N CYS A 117 4.24 -19.61 -3.10
CA CYS A 117 4.20 -20.54 -1.99
C CYS A 117 5.49 -20.45 -1.19
N LYS A 118 5.38 -20.58 0.13
CA LYS A 118 6.52 -20.74 1.03
C LYS A 118 6.22 -21.77 2.09
N LEU A 119 7.26 -22.34 2.71
CA LEU A 119 7.09 -23.23 3.86
C LEU A 119 6.55 -22.45 5.07
N ALA A 120 5.66 -23.05 5.85
CA ALA A 120 5.00 -22.41 6.99
C ALA A 120 5.97 -21.97 8.10
N HIS A 121 7.11 -22.65 8.22
CA HIS A 121 8.18 -22.32 9.16
C HIS A 121 9.22 -21.35 8.57
N SER A 122 8.94 -20.75 7.42
CA SER A 122 9.84 -19.81 6.74
C SER A 122 9.29 -18.37 6.77
N VAL A 123 10.18 -17.39 6.63
CA VAL A 123 9.87 -15.96 6.59
C VAL A 123 10.64 -15.26 5.47
N THR A 124 9.95 -14.40 4.73
CA THR A 124 10.56 -13.65 3.61
C THR A 124 11.09 -12.29 4.08
N GLU A 125 11.96 -11.67 3.29
CA GLU A 125 12.44 -10.29 3.54
C GLU A 125 11.29 -9.27 3.62
N ARG A 126 10.22 -9.49 2.86
CA ARG A 126 8.98 -8.71 2.94
C ARG A 126 8.39 -8.72 4.35
N GLU A 127 8.24 -9.90 4.94
CA GLU A 127 7.70 -10.07 6.29
C GLU A 127 8.68 -9.59 7.36
N LEU A 128 9.99 -9.72 7.12
CA LEU A 128 11.01 -9.16 8.01
C LEU A 128 11.00 -7.63 7.98
N ALA A 129 10.74 -7.00 6.83
CA ALA A 129 10.61 -5.54 6.75
C ALA A 129 9.40 -5.05 7.56
N GLU A 130 8.27 -5.78 7.55
CA GLU A 130 7.12 -5.49 8.42
C GLU A 130 7.46 -5.69 9.90
N LEU A 131 8.19 -6.76 10.26
CA LEU A 131 8.61 -7.05 11.64
C LEU A 131 9.57 -5.99 12.21
N PHE A 132 10.55 -5.57 11.41
CA PHE A 132 11.59 -4.61 11.77
C PHE A 132 11.26 -3.16 11.39
N ALA A 133 9.97 -2.85 11.21
CA ALA A 133 9.46 -1.56 10.74
C ALA A 133 9.93 -0.34 11.57
N LEU A 134 10.28 -0.49 12.85
CA LEU A 134 10.76 0.63 13.67
C LEU A 134 12.13 1.15 13.21
N TYR A 135 12.89 0.41 12.41
CA TYR A 135 14.07 0.97 11.74
C TYR A 135 13.67 2.07 10.75
N SER A 136 12.52 1.95 10.07
CA SER A 136 12.02 2.92 9.11
C SER A 136 10.50 2.85 8.97
N LEU A 137 9.78 3.64 9.75
CA LEU A 137 8.32 3.77 9.59
C LEU A 137 7.96 4.56 8.33
N GLU A 138 8.89 5.37 7.84
CA GLU A 138 8.81 5.98 6.53
C GLU A 138 8.64 4.92 5.45
N ASP A 139 9.23 3.72 5.59
CA ASP A 139 9.20 2.67 4.59
C ASP A 139 8.37 1.44 4.95
N ALA A 140 8.04 1.23 6.22
CA ALA A 140 7.20 0.13 6.67
C ALA A 140 6.18 0.66 7.68
N SER A 141 4.99 1.01 7.21
CA SER A 141 3.91 1.51 8.06
C SER A 141 2.53 1.23 7.48
N SER A 142 1.52 1.29 8.35
CA SER A 142 0.13 1.16 7.94
C SER A 142 -0.66 2.31 8.56
N GLN A 143 -1.57 2.91 7.81
CA GLN A 143 -2.46 3.92 8.35
C GLN A 143 -3.83 3.82 7.72
N ARG A 144 -4.85 3.69 8.56
CA ARG A 144 -6.25 3.84 8.14
C ARG A 144 -6.63 5.31 8.18
N ILE A 145 -7.13 5.83 7.07
CA ILE A 145 -7.56 7.23 6.94
C ILE A 145 -8.97 7.24 6.39
N ALA A 146 -9.88 7.91 7.09
CA ALA A 146 -11.20 8.27 6.59
C ALA A 146 -11.11 9.60 5.86
N TYR A 147 -11.72 9.68 4.69
CA TYR A 147 -11.85 10.92 3.92
C TYR A 147 -13.29 11.39 3.97
N PRO A 148 -13.58 12.70 4.00
CA PRO A 148 -14.94 13.22 3.99
C PRO A 148 -15.52 13.20 2.56
N PHE A 149 -15.40 12.05 1.90
CA PHE A 149 -15.92 11.81 0.57
C PHE A 149 -17.35 11.28 0.65
N THR A 150 -18.20 11.79 -0.24
CA THR A 150 -19.55 11.31 -0.45
C THR A 150 -19.68 10.85 -1.89
N TYR A 151 -20.01 9.58 -2.08
CA TYR A 151 -20.19 8.98 -3.40
C TYR A 151 -21.68 8.86 -3.75
N GLN A 152 -22.01 9.08 -5.02
CA GLN A 152 -23.32 8.74 -5.57
C GLN A 152 -23.14 7.96 -6.87
N GLN A 153 -24.03 6.99 -7.11
CA GLN A 153 -24.01 6.19 -8.34
C GLN A 153 -25.41 5.81 -8.77
N ALA A 154 -25.70 5.98 -10.06
CA ALA A 154 -26.97 5.59 -10.64
C ALA A 154 -27.05 4.06 -10.76
N SER A 155 -28.04 3.45 -10.12
CA SER A 155 -28.21 1.99 -10.09
C SER A 155 -28.54 1.36 -11.44
N THR A 156 -29.06 2.13 -12.40
CA THR A 156 -29.51 1.62 -13.71
C THR A 156 -28.50 1.82 -14.83
N PHE A 157 -27.46 2.63 -14.62
CA PHE A 157 -26.48 2.92 -15.66
C PHE A 157 -25.41 1.84 -15.73
N ARG A 158 -25.14 1.30 -16.92
CA ARG A 158 -24.21 0.19 -17.14
C ARG A 158 -22.80 0.72 -17.37
N LEU A 159 -22.06 0.96 -16.28
CA LEU A 159 -20.67 1.41 -16.35
C LEU A 159 -19.76 0.39 -17.06
N ASP A 160 -20.07 -0.90 -16.97
CA ASP A 160 -19.34 -1.97 -17.67
C ASP A 160 -19.40 -1.88 -19.21
N GLN A 161 -20.30 -1.06 -19.77
CA GLN A 161 -20.41 -0.80 -21.21
C GLN A 161 -19.66 0.47 -21.65
N VAL A 162 -19.25 1.31 -20.72
CA VAL A 162 -18.53 2.56 -21.01
C VAL A 162 -17.13 2.23 -21.54
N ARG A 163 -16.68 2.96 -22.57
CA ARG A 163 -15.32 2.89 -23.09
C ARG A 163 -14.65 4.25 -23.12
N THR A 164 -15.43 5.31 -23.34
CA THR A 164 -14.90 6.64 -23.60
C THR A 164 -15.39 7.69 -22.61
N PHE A 165 -14.61 8.75 -22.43
CA PHE A 165 -15.02 9.93 -21.68
C PHE A 165 -14.53 11.22 -22.35
N ALA A 166 -15.16 12.34 -22.02
CA ALA A 166 -14.68 13.68 -22.34
C ALA A 166 -14.84 14.60 -21.13
N PHE A 167 -14.11 15.71 -21.12
CA PHE A 167 -14.34 16.77 -20.15
C PHE A 167 -15.36 17.79 -20.66
N ALA A 168 -16.20 18.28 -19.75
CA ALA A 168 -17.06 19.43 -20.01
C ALA A 168 -16.21 20.69 -20.30
N PRO A 169 -16.70 21.62 -21.13
CA PRO A 169 -15.97 22.85 -21.45
C PRO A 169 -15.72 23.72 -20.21
N SER A 170 -14.52 24.27 -20.12
CA SER A 170 -14.15 25.26 -19.10
C SER A 170 -14.61 26.66 -19.47
N SER A 171 -14.87 27.50 -18.46
CA SER A 171 -15.02 28.94 -18.66
C SER A 171 -13.64 29.63 -18.70
N PRO A 172 -13.50 30.81 -19.33
CA PRO A 172 -12.24 31.56 -19.29
C PRO A 172 -11.75 31.88 -17.87
N ALA A 173 -12.67 32.06 -16.92
CA ALA A 173 -12.35 32.36 -15.52
C ALA A 173 -11.80 31.15 -14.75
N THR A 174 -12.13 29.93 -15.17
CA THR A 174 -11.79 28.68 -14.47
C THR A 174 -10.74 27.84 -15.20
N GLN A 175 -10.42 28.18 -16.45
CA GLN A 175 -9.60 27.38 -17.36
C GLN A 175 -8.30 26.84 -16.74
N GLY A 176 -7.55 27.66 -16.00
CA GLY A 176 -6.29 27.22 -15.38
C GLY A 176 -6.48 26.17 -14.28
N ILE A 177 -7.51 26.33 -13.45
CA ILE A 177 -7.85 25.37 -12.39
C ILE A 177 -8.39 24.09 -13.05
N ASP A 178 -9.39 24.20 -13.91
CA ASP A 178 -9.99 23.07 -14.62
C ASP A 178 -8.94 22.23 -15.35
N GLN A 179 -7.97 22.86 -16.03
CA GLN A 179 -6.89 22.15 -16.69
C GLN A 179 -6.04 21.33 -15.71
N ALA A 180 -5.70 21.89 -14.55
CA ALA A 180 -4.95 21.18 -13.51
C ALA A 180 -5.72 19.97 -12.97
N LEU A 181 -7.02 20.12 -12.71
CA LEU A 181 -7.89 19.04 -12.23
C LEU A 181 -8.07 17.96 -13.29
N ASN A 182 -8.34 18.35 -14.54
CA ASN A 182 -8.56 17.44 -15.65
C ASN A 182 -7.33 16.58 -15.95
N ILE A 183 -6.11 17.10 -15.76
CA ILE A 183 -4.87 16.29 -15.87
C ILE A 183 -4.88 15.14 -14.86
N LEU A 184 -5.25 15.39 -13.61
CA LEU A 184 -5.30 14.39 -12.55
C LEU A 184 -6.39 13.35 -12.82
N ILE A 185 -7.59 13.81 -13.19
CA ILE A 185 -8.74 12.95 -13.48
C ILE A 185 -8.45 12.08 -14.72
N ARG A 186 -7.92 12.67 -15.80
CA ARG A 186 -7.54 11.95 -17.02
C ARG A 186 -6.57 10.82 -16.71
N LYS A 187 -5.50 11.11 -15.96
CA LYS A 187 -4.50 10.11 -15.57
C LYS A 187 -5.15 8.92 -14.86
N ALA A 188 -6.06 9.19 -13.93
CA ALA A 188 -6.75 8.16 -13.17
C ALA A 188 -7.75 7.35 -14.03
N LEU A 189 -8.59 8.01 -14.85
CA LEU A 189 -9.57 7.33 -15.71
C LEU A 189 -8.89 6.48 -16.79
N VAL A 190 -7.85 7.00 -17.44
CA VAL A 190 -7.08 6.23 -18.44
C VAL A 190 -6.42 4.99 -17.82
N ALA A 191 -5.97 5.06 -16.56
CA ALA A 191 -5.40 3.90 -15.86
C ALA A 191 -6.41 2.75 -15.68
N THR A 192 -7.72 3.04 -15.64
CA THR A 192 -8.80 2.04 -15.58
C THR A 192 -9.04 1.34 -16.94
N GLY A 193 -8.51 1.89 -18.03
CA GLY A 193 -8.71 1.42 -19.40
C GLY A 193 -9.76 2.19 -20.19
N LEU A 194 -10.26 3.32 -19.68
CA LEU A 194 -11.08 4.26 -20.44
C LEU A 194 -10.21 5.10 -21.39
N GLU A 195 -10.80 5.53 -22.51
CA GLU A 195 -10.14 6.38 -23.50
C GLU A 195 -10.81 7.76 -23.55
N GLU A 196 -10.01 8.82 -23.72
CA GLU A 196 -10.58 10.16 -23.93
C GLU A 196 -11.02 10.30 -25.40
N SER A 197 -12.28 10.66 -25.62
CA SER A 197 -12.84 10.95 -26.95
C SER A 197 -13.78 12.13 -26.89
N HIS A 198 -13.56 13.13 -27.74
CA HIS A 198 -14.51 14.23 -27.92
C HIS A 198 -15.65 13.89 -28.88
N ASP A 199 -15.49 12.82 -29.66
CA ASP A 199 -16.48 12.35 -30.61
C ASP A 199 -17.42 11.36 -29.91
N SER A 200 -18.60 11.85 -29.53
CA SER A 200 -19.68 11.04 -28.93
C SER A 200 -19.25 10.24 -27.67
N PRO A 201 -18.71 10.90 -26.62
CA PRO A 201 -18.26 10.20 -25.42
C PRO A 201 -19.38 9.42 -24.74
N ASP A 202 -19.04 8.35 -24.03
CA ASP A 202 -19.98 7.61 -23.17
C ASP A 202 -20.22 8.33 -21.84
N LEU A 203 -19.21 9.06 -21.35
CA LEU A 203 -19.25 9.87 -20.13
C LEU A 203 -18.78 11.30 -20.36
N LEU A 204 -19.53 12.27 -19.85
CA LEU A 204 -19.07 13.64 -19.71
C LEU A 204 -18.64 13.89 -18.27
N ILE A 205 -17.38 14.27 -18.08
CA ILE A 205 -16.77 14.54 -16.78
C ILE A 205 -16.75 16.04 -16.53
N SER A 206 -17.25 16.47 -15.38
CA SER A 206 -17.19 17.85 -14.92
C SER A 206 -16.74 17.93 -13.46
N THR A 207 -16.24 19.10 -13.07
CA THR A 207 -15.82 19.40 -11.70
C THR A 207 -16.49 20.67 -11.21
N TYR A 208 -16.77 20.71 -9.91
CA TYR A 208 -17.13 21.93 -9.21
C TYR A 208 -16.26 22.07 -7.97
N TYR A 209 -15.98 23.30 -7.57
CA TYR A 209 -15.12 23.56 -6.42
C TYR A 209 -15.40 24.93 -5.81
N GLN A 210 -15.13 25.04 -4.52
CA GLN A 210 -15.25 26.27 -3.76
C GLN A 210 -14.19 26.29 -2.66
N LEU A 211 -13.56 27.45 -2.46
CA LEU A 211 -12.67 27.72 -1.32
C LEU A 211 -13.13 29.04 -0.70
N SER A 212 -13.52 28.98 0.57
CA SER A 212 -14.05 30.14 1.28
C SER A 212 -13.31 30.33 2.61
N PRO A 213 -12.82 31.54 2.93
CA PRO A 213 -12.29 31.82 4.26
C PRO A 213 -13.40 31.75 5.31
N VAL A 214 -13.05 31.37 6.54
CA VAL A 214 -13.94 31.31 7.70
C VAL A 214 -13.19 31.85 8.92
N GLU A 215 -13.88 32.57 9.79
CA GLU A 215 -13.30 33.06 11.04
C GLU A 215 -13.20 31.91 12.07
N PRO A 216 -11.99 31.59 12.60
CA PRO A 216 -11.83 30.59 13.64
C PRO A 216 -12.55 30.99 14.92
N THR A 217 -13.18 30.02 15.59
CA THR A 217 -13.87 30.22 16.88
C THR A 217 -12.99 29.85 18.07
N ALA A 218 -11.80 29.31 17.83
CA ALA A 218 -10.79 29.00 18.85
C ALA A 218 -9.40 29.53 18.43
N LYS A 219 -8.55 29.80 19.44
CA LYS A 219 -7.14 30.11 19.20
C LYS A 219 -6.34 28.82 18.97
N PRO A 220 -5.35 28.82 18.05
CA PRO A 220 -4.44 27.68 17.89
C PRO A 220 -3.70 27.40 19.20
N SER A 221 -3.53 26.12 19.52
CA SER A 221 -2.48 25.65 20.44
C SER A 221 -1.10 25.71 19.77
N ASP A 222 -0.03 25.47 20.53
CA ASP A 222 1.33 25.33 19.97
C ASP A 222 1.43 24.19 18.93
N GLU A 223 0.57 23.17 19.03
CA GLU A 223 0.43 22.13 18.02
C GLU A 223 -0.67 22.50 17.02
N MET A 224 -0.30 22.63 15.74
CA MET A 224 -1.26 22.76 14.61
C MET A 224 -1.80 21.37 14.25
N PRO A 225 -3.13 21.16 14.19
CA PRO A 225 -3.66 19.87 13.78
C PRO A 225 -3.47 19.72 12.25
N PHE A 226 -2.71 18.71 11.85
CA PHE A 226 -2.62 18.23 10.46
C PHE A 226 -3.35 16.89 10.36
N GLY A 227 -3.79 16.54 9.15
CA GLY A 227 -4.27 15.20 8.85
C GLY A 227 -3.39 14.53 7.79
N TRP A 228 -3.20 13.21 7.95
CA TRP A 228 -2.54 12.41 6.93
C TRP A 228 -3.37 12.38 5.65
N ARG A 229 -2.70 12.57 4.52
CA ARG A 229 -3.25 12.41 3.18
C ARG A 229 -2.26 11.62 2.34
N TYR A 230 -2.81 10.83 1.42
CA TYR A 230 -1.99 10.04 0.52
C TYR A 230 -1.41 10.93 -0.58
N ASP A 231 -0.10 10.80 -0.79
CA ASP A 231 0.62 11.41 -1.89
C ASP A 231 0.77 10.37 -3.02
N PRO A 232 0.01 10.50 -4.12
CA PRO A 232 0.06 9.56 -5.23
C PRO A 232 1.34 9.65 -6.06
N GLN A 233 2.11 10.74 -5.95
CA GLN A 233 3.39 10.89 -6.66
C GLN A 233 4.50 10.12 -5.96
N HIS A 234 4.58 10.23 -4.63
CA HIS A 234 5.63 9.58 -3.84
C HIS A 234 5.19 8.25 -3.21
N ARG A 235 3.92 7.88 -3.37
CA ARG A 235 3.28 6.71 -2.76
C ARG A 235 3.51 6.65 -1.25
N ASP A 236 3.43 7.81 -0.59
CA ASP A 236 3.61 7.96 0.85
C ASP A 236 2.45 8.74 1.49
N LEU A 237 2.54 9.00 2.79
CA LEU A 237 1.61 9.89 3.49
C LEU A 237 2.27 11.22 3.78
N LYS A 238 1.54 12.30 3.52
CA LYS A 238 1.93 13.67 3.84
C LYS A 238 0.99 14.28 4.87
N PRO A 239 1.52 15.02 5.85
CA PRO A 239 0.68 15.84 6.72
C PRO A 239 0.22 17.06 5.92
N LEU A 240 -1.10 17.25 5.82
CA LEU A 240 -1.71 18.43 5.22
C LEU A 240 -2.48 19.22 6.27
N PRO A 241 -2.74 20.53 6.09
CA PRO A 241 -3.48 21.37 7.03
C PRO A 241 -4.99 21.07 7.04
N VAL A 242 -5.37 19.81 6.83
CA VAL A 242 -6.74 19.30 6.85
C VAL A 242 -7.14 18.98 8.28
N LEU A 243 -8.33 19.43 8.65
CA LEU A 243 -8.87 19.37 10.00
C LEU A 243 -10.09 18.44 10.05
N PRO A 244 -10.44 17.90 11.23
CA PRO A 244 -11.73 17.26 11.43
C PRO A 244 -12.89 18.17 10.98
N SER A 245 -13.95 17.54 10.48
CA SER A 245 -15.18 18.26 10.11
C SER A 245 -15.65 19.15 11.26
N GLN A 246 -15.96 20.40 10.93
CA GLN A 246 -16.42 21.42 11.88
C GLN A 246 -15.39 21.83 12.94
N SER A 247 -14.10 21.62 12.70
CA SER A 247 -13.05 22.11 13.60
C SER A 247 -13.20 23.62 13.89
N PRO A 248 -13.12 24.06 15.15
CA PRO A 248 -13.17 25.48 15.52
C PRO A 248 -11.90 26.25 15.12
N LEU A 249 -10.86 25.54 14.69
CA LEU A 249 -9.60 26.08 14.19
C LEU A 249 -9.60 26.30 12.67
N ALA A 250 -10.70 25.97 11.99
CA ALA A 250 -10.77 26.11 10.55
C ALA A 250 -10.70 27.58 10.13
N THR A 251 -9.76 27.90 9.25
CA THR A 251 -9.62 29.20 8.60
C THR A 251 -10.21 29.19 7.19
N TYR A 252 -10.41 27.99 6.61
CA TYR A 252 -11.06 27.82 5.31
C TYR A 252 -12.00 26.62 5.28
N LYS A 253 -12.99 26.69 4.39
CA LYS A 253 -13.83 25.57 3.95
C LYS A 253 -13.59 25.33 2.47
N LEU A 254 -13.38 24.07 2.11
CA LEU A 254 -13.14 23.63 0.75
C LEU A 254 -14.19 22.59 0.35
N SER A 255 -14.78 22.76 -0.83
CA SER A 255 -15.59 21.75 -1.49
C SER A 255 -14.98 21.43 -2.85
N LEU A 256 -14.88 20.15 -3.20
CA LEU A 256 -14.41 19.67 -4.50
C LEU A 256 -15.23 18.47 -4.94
N GLY A 257 -15.91 18.56 -6.07
CA GLY A 257 -16.70 17.49 -6.65
C GLY A 257 -16.22 17.08 -8.03
N ILE A 258 -16.28 15.77 -8.30
CA ILE A 258 -16.12 15.16 -9.62
C ILE A 258 -17.46 14.52 -9.98
N VAL A 259 -17.97 14.83 -11.17
CA VAL A 259 -19.25 14.34 -11.66
C VAL A 259 -19.06 13.70 -13.03
N ALA A 260 -19.50 12.46 -13.17
CA ALA A 260 -19.64 11.78 -14.45
C ALA A 260 -21.12 11.73 -14.83
N GLN A 261 -21.45 12.20 -16.02
CA GLN A 261 -22.80 12.27 -16.56
C GLN A 261 -22.93 11.45 -17.83
N ASN A 262 -24.12 10.92 -18.08
CA ASN A 262 -24.48 10.42 -19.39
C ASN A 262 -24.70 11.63 -20.34
N PRO A 263 -23.95 11.77 -21.45
CA PRO A 263 -24.01 12.97 -22.28
C PRO A 263 -25.37 13.19 -22.97
N GLN A 264 -26.11 12.12 -23.25
CA GLN A 264 -27.40 12.20 -23.95
C GLN A 264 -28.54 12.66 -23.03
N THR A 265 -28.52 12.25 -21.76
CA THR A 265 -29.59 12.53 -20.78
C THR A 265 -29.21 13.58 -19.74
N GLN A 266 -27.92 13.94 -19.67
CA GLN A 266 -27.31 14.83 -18.67
C GLN A 266 -27.49 14.36 -17.22
N LYS A 267 -27.96 13.13 -17.00
CA LYS A 267 -28.10 12.56 -15.66
C LYS A 267 -26.72 12.17 -15.12
N THR A 268 -26.46 12.51 -13.86
CA THR A 268 -25.32 12.00 -13.11
C THR A 268 -25.40 10.49 -13.00
N VAL A 269 -24.33 9.81 -13.42
CA VAL A 269 -24.20 8.35 -13.31
C VAL A 269 -23.26 7.95 -12.19
N TRP A 270 -22.28 8.80 -11.88
CA TRP A 270 -21.36 8.65 -10.77
C TRP A 270 -20.90 10.03 -10.31
N SER A 271 -20.74 10.24 -9.01
CA SER A 271 -20.06 11.42 -8.48
C SER A 271 -19.33 11.11 -7.18
N CYS A 272 -18.32 11.93 -6.89
CA CYS A 272 -17.66 11.98 -5.60
C CYS A 272 -17.48 13.44 -5.20
N GLU A 273 -17.87 13.78 -3.98
CA GLU A 273 -17.69 15.12 -3.40
C GLU A 273 -16.87 15.04 -2.12
N ALA A 274 -15.88 15.91 -2.00
CA ALA A 274 -15.12 16.14 -0.79
C ALA A 274 -15.53 17.47 -0.13
N ASN A 275 -15.77 17.45 1.18
CA ASN A 275 -16.03 18.64 1.97
C ASN A 275 -15.04 18.71 3.15
N GLU A 276 -14.17 19.72 3.13
CA GLU A 276 -13.00 19.80 4.00
C GLU A 276 -12.98 21.08 4.85
N SER A 277 -12.35 20.99 6.01
CA SER A 277 -11.98 22.14 6.83
C SER A 277 -10.47 22.26 6.84
N LEU A 278 -9.92 23.45 6.58
CA LEU A 278 -8.48 23.68 6.51
C LEU A 278 -8.05 24.67 7.59
N GLY A 279 -6.88 24.44 8.19
CA GLY A 279 -6.26 25.33 9.18
C GLY A 279 -5.24 26.32 8.59
N ALA A 280 -4.93 26.19 7.31
CA ALA A 280 -4.05 27.09 6.57
C ALA A 280 -4.56 27.22 5.13
N ASP A 281 -4.08 28.25 4.43
CA ASP A 281 -4.40 28.42 3.01
C ASP A 281 -3.82 27.26 2.19
N MET A 282 -4.63 26.76 1.26
CA MET A 282 -4.28 25.69 0.33
C MET A 282 -5.19 25.83 -0.89
N SER A 283 -4.59 26.03 -2.05
CA SER A 283 -5.34 26.24 -3.28
C SER A 283 -6.10 24.97 -3.72
N ILE A 284 -7.15 25.13 -4.54
CA ILE A 284 -7.90 24.00 -5.10
C ILE A 284 -6.97 23.01 -5.84
N PRO A 285 -6.04 23.44 -6.72
CA PRO A 285 -5.13 22.51 -7.39
C PRO A 285 -4.19 21.76 -6.43
N GLU A 286 -3.69 22.42 -5.39
CA GLU A 286 -2.84 21.78 -4.38
C GLU A 286 -3.59 20.70 -3.62
N TYR A 287 -4.81 20.98 -3.14
CA TYR A 287 -5.65 19.97 -2.49
C TYR A 287 -6.01 18.83 -3.45
N ALA A 288 -6.38 19.17 -4.69
CA ALA A 288 -6.79 18.21 -5.70
C ALA A 288 -5.69 17.20 -6.03
N ALA A 289 -4.41 17.59 -6.01
CA ALA A 289 -3.27 16.71 -6.27
C ALA A 289 -3.20 15.50 -5.32
N TYR A 290 -3.62 15.68 -4.06
CA TYR A 290 -3.71 14.60 -3.06
C TYR A 290 -5.07 13.90 -3.08
N SER A 291 -6.15 14.65 -3.32
CA SER A 291 -7.50 14.15 -3.13
C SER A 291 -8.10 13.47 -4.36
N ILE A 292 -7.91 13.99 -5.58
CA ILE A 292 -8.55 13.44 -6.79
C ILE A 292 -8.16 11.97 -7.04
N PRO A 293 -6.87 11.57 -6.96
CA PRO A 293 -6.51 10.17 -7.15
C PRO A 293 -7.10 9.24 -6.08
N THR A 294 -7.33 9.73 -4.86
CA THR A 294 -8.03 8.99 -3.80
C THR A 294 -9.54 8.97 -3.99
N MET A 295 -10.17 10.08 -4.41
CA MET A 295 -11.59 10.14 -4.79
C MET A 295 -11.90 9.13 -5.91
N LEU A 296 -10.99 8.97 -6.87
CA LEU A 296 -11.17 8.04 -7.98
C LEU A 296 -10.86 6.57 -7.61
N GLN A 297 -10.39 6.27 -6.39
CA GLN A 297 -10.37 4.88 -5.89
C GLN A 297 -11.79 4.31 -5.76
N GLY A 298 -12.81 5.17 -5.60
CA GLY A 298 -14.21 4.78 -5.59
C GLY A 298 -14.85 4.63 -6.97
N PHE A 299 -14.12 4.84 -8.07
CA PHE A 299 -14.64 4.63 -9.42
C PHE A 299 -14.15 3.27 -9.97
N PRO A 300 -15.01 2.37 -10.47
CA PRO A 300 -16.48 2.48 -10.63
C PRO A 300 -17.30 1.90 -9.47
N LEU A 301 -16.65 1.49 -8.37
CA LEU A 301 -17.25 0.70 -7.29
C LEU A 301 -17.88 1.53 -6.15
N ALA A 302 -18.33 2.75 -6.42
CA ALA A 302 -18.73 3.80 -5.44
C ALA A 302 -19.05 3.25 -4.03
N PRO A 303 -18.20 3.51 -3.02
CA PRO A 303 -18.44 3.05 -1.65
C PRO A 303 -19.81 3.50 -1.13
N ASN A 304 -20.58 2.58 -0.56
CA ASN A 304 -21.92 2.85 -0.02
C ASN A 304 -21.89 3.35 1.45
N THR A 305 -20.79 4.00 1.86
CA THR A 305 -20.58 4.49 3.22
C THR A 305 -20.28 5.98 3.22
N LEU A 306 -20.80 6.69 4.23
CA LEU A 306 -20.39 8.06 4.50
C LEU A 306 -18.96 8.05 5.05
N ALA A 307 -18.14 8.97 4.54
CA ALA A 307 -16.73 9.09 4.90
C ALA A 307 -15.93 7.76 4.78
N PRO A 308 -15.82 7.20 3.57
CA PRO A 308 -15.13 5.95 3.35
C PRO A 308 -13.67 6.05 3.78
N SER A 309 -13.11 4.90 4.15
CA SER A 309 -11.76 4.81 4.68
C SER A 309 -10.92 3.83 3.90
N TRP A 310 -9.66 4.20 3.69
CA TRP A 310 -8.66 3.34 3.07
C TRP A 310 -7.54 3.08 4.07
N THR A 311 -6.99 1.88 4.00
CA THR A 311 -5.75 1.51 4.68
C THR A 311 -4.62 1.69 3.68
N PHE A 312 -3.73 2.63 3.97
CA PHE A 312 -2.51 2.88 3.22
C PHE A 312 -1.40 2.09 3.88
N GLN A 313 -0.92 1.06 3.18
CA GLN A 313 0.21 0.27 3.61
C GLN A 313 1.43 0.74 2.82
N THR A 314 2.43 1.28 3.51
CA THR A 314 3.73 1.59 2.93
C THR A 314 4.67 0.44 3.23
N LEU A 315 5.27 -0.17 2.20
CA LEU A 315 6.25 -1.23 2.37
C LEU A 315 7.33 -1.13 1.30
N ARG A 316 8.49 -0.61 1.69
CA ARG A 316 9.65 -0.40 0.83
C ARG A 316 10.87 -1.02 1.48
N TYR A 317 11.55 -1.91 0.79
CA TYR A 317 12.67 -2.65 1.39
C TYR A 317 13.69 -3.06 0.32
N HIS A 318 14.91 -3.33 0.76
CA HIS A 318 15.91 -4.00 -0.06
C HIS A 318 15.61 -5.49 -0.11
N TYR A 319 15.42 -5.97 -1.32
CA TYR A 319 15.12 -7.34 -1.66
C TYR A 319 16.37 -8.02 -2.23
N THR A 320 16.74 -9.14 -1.63
CA THR A 320 17.73 -10.08 -2.17
C THR A 320 17.09 -11.39 -2.63
N GLY A 321 15.88 -11.72 -2.16
CA GLY A 321 15.18 -12.97 -2.45
C GLY A 321 15.47 -14.11 -1.49
N LEU A 322 16.06 -13.81 -0.33
CA LEU A 322 16.30 -14.79 0.72
C LEU A 322 15.02 -15.08 1.50
N VAL A 323 14.79 -16.36 1.77
CA VAL A 323 13.74 -16.85 2.67
C VAL A 323 14.42 -17.55 3.84
N TYR A 324 14.17 -17.09 5.05
CA TYR A 324 14.84 -17.53 6.26
C TYR A 324 14.00 -18.54 7.04
N ASP A 325 14.65 -19.40 7.81
CA ASP A 325 14.02 -20.19 8.85
C ASP A 325 13.48 -19.29 9.95
N LYS A 326 12.19 -19.38 10.26
CA LYS A 326 11.52 -18.48 11.20
C LYS A 326 12.05 -18.62 12.64
N ALA A 327 12.52 -19.81 13.03
CA ALA A 327 12.98 -20.05 14.40
C ALA A 327 14.35 -19.43 14.67
N THR A 328 15.23 -19.43 13.67
CA THR A 328 16.62 -18.98 13.84
C THR A 328 16.90 -17.66 13.15
N LEU A 329 16.25 -17.34 12.03
CA LEU A 329 16.59 -16.24 11.13
C LEU A 329 18.06 -16.23 10.65
N LYS A 330 18.73 -17.39 10.70
CA LYS A 330 20.12 -17.56 10.22
C LYS A 330 20.19 -18.48 9.02
N ARG A 331 19.42 -19.56 9.04
CA ARG A 331 19.38 -20.55 7.96
C ARG A 331 18.53 -20.06 6.81
N VAL A 332 19.06 -20.16 5.60
CA VAL A 332 18.32 -19.97 4.35
C VAL A 332 17.48 -21.24 4.09
N ILE A 333 16.17 -21.09 4.04
CA ILE A 333 15.22 -22.16 3.75
C ILE A 333 14.94 -22.25 2.26
N ASP A 334 14.87 -21.10 1.59
CA ASP A 334 14.64 -21.01 0.16
C ASP A 334 15.31 -19.74 -0.41
N VAL A 335 15.54 -19.75 -1.71
CA VAL A 335 16.06 -18.60 -2.46
C VAL A 335 15.17 -18.40 -3.68
N GLU A 336 14.46 -17.27 -3.72
CA GLU A 336 13.49 -16.99 -4.78
C GLU A 336 14.16 -17.03 -6.17
N TYR A 337 13.50 -17.68 -7.13
CA TYR A 337 14.04 -17.85 -8.47
C TYR A 337 14.24 -16.50 -9.19
N GLY A 338 15.42 -16.32 -9.80
CA GLY A 338 15.78 -15.09 -10.51
C GLY A 338 16.15 -13.92 -9.60
N SER A 339 16.24 -14.14 -8.28
CA SER A 339 16.57 -13.10 -7.31
C SER A 339 18.07 -12.71 -7.31
N PRO A 340 18.42 -11.55 -6.72
CA PRO A 340 19.82 -11.17 -6.51
C PRO A 340 20.64 -12.20 -5.74
N ALA A 341 20.07 -12.83 -4.70
CA ALA A 341 20.75 -13.84 -3.90
C ALA A 341 21.00 -15.14 -4.67
N MET A 342 20.03 -15.57 -5.49
CA MET A 342 20.22 -16.70 -6.39
C MET A 342 21.36 -16.44 -7.37
N SER A 343 21.38 -15.23 -7.97
CA SER A 343 22.40 -14.80 -8.93
C SER A 343 23.79 -14.72 -8.29
N ALA A 344 23.86 -14.37 -7.00
CA ALA A 344 25.09 -14.34 -6.21
C ALA A 344 25.52 -15.72 -5.70
N GLY A 345 24.73 -16.77 -5.93
CA GLY A 345 25.07 -18.16 -5.61
C GLY A 345 24.77 -18.60 -4.17
N ILE A 346 23.90 -17.88 -3.44
CA ILE A 346 23.35 -18.38 -2.17
C ILE A 346 22.38 -19.53 -2.47
N LEU A 347 22.41 -20.57 -1.65
CA LEU A 347 21.60 -21.78 -1.82
C LEU A 347 20.77 -22.07 -0.55
N PRO A 348 19.62 -22.76 -0.70
CA PRO A 348 18.92 -23.34 0.43
C PRO A 348 19.86 -24.22 1.29
N GLY A 349 19.76 -24.08 2.60
CA GLY A 349 20.59 -24.78 3.58
C GLY A 349 21.80 -23.98 4.06
N ASP A 350 22.19 -22.92 3.37
CA ASP A 350 23.23 -21.97 3.80
C ASP A 350 22.89 -21.34 5.16
N ILE A 351 23.93 -21.02 5.94
CA ILE A 351 23.79 -20.33 7.23
C ILE A 351 24.44 -18.95 7.10
N ILE A 352 23.64 -17.89 7.26
CA ILE A 352 24.15 -16.52 7.26
C ILE A 352 24.79 -16.25 8.63
N LYS A 353 26.09 -15.92 8.61
CA LYS A 353 26.89 -15.59 9.80
C LYS A 353 26.88 -14.10 10.09
N SER A 354 26.99 -13.28 9.06
CA SER A 354 26.93 -11.82 9.19
C SER A 354 26.38 -11.16 7.92
N ILE A 355 25.86 -9.95 8.07
CA ILE A 355 25.42 -9.09 6.96
C ILE A 355 26.10 -7.73 7.14
N ASN A 356 26.89 -7.29 6.17
CA ASN A 356 27.73 -6.08 6.27
C ASN A 356 28.64 -6.07 7.52
N GLY A 357 29.12 -7.24 7.93
CA GLY A 357 29.96 -7.40 9.13
C GLY A 357 29.18 -7.25 10.45
N ILE A 358 27.85 -7.18 10.42
CA ILE A 358 26.98 -7.32 11.58
C ILE A 358 26.67 -8.81 11.76
N GLU A 359 27.17 -9.40 12.85
CA GLU A 359 26.98 -10.81 13.16
C GLU A 359 25.50 -11.12 13.48
N LEU A 360 25.04 -12.27 13.01
CA LEU A 360 23.76 -12.88 13.38
C LEU A 360 24.02 -13.90 14.49
N ASP A 361 24.58 -13.48 15.63
CA ASP A 361 24.92 -14.37 16.75
C ASP A 361 23.96 -14.28 17.94
N HIS A 362 22.67 -14.08 17.67
CA HIS A 362 21.63 -14.14 18.69
C HIS A 362 21.37 -15.59 19.16
N PRO A 363 21.23 -15.85 20.47
CA PRO A 363 20.94 -17.20 20.98
C PRO A 363 19.55 -17.71 20.60
N SER A 364 18.58 -16.80 20.51
CA SER A 364 17.19 -17.10 20.13
C SER A 364 16.56 -15.93 19.36
N LEU A 365 15.44 -16.20 18.68
CA LEU A 365 14.63 -15.14 18.07
C LEU A 365 14.16 -14.11 19.11
N ASP A 366 13.84 -14.55 20.33
CA ASP A 366 13.38 -13.67 21.41
C ASP A 366 14.48 -12.68 21.84
N ASP A 367 15.74 -13.12 21.85
CA ASP A 367 16.87 -12.23 22.17
C ASP A 367 17.06 -11.16 21.09
N LEU A 368 16.99 -11.55 19.81
CA LEU A 368 17.06 -10.61 18.69
C LEU A 368 15.93 -9.57 18.76
N LEU A 369 14.69 -10.02 18.98
CA LEU A 369 13.54 -9.13 19.10
C LEU A 369 13.65 -8.21 20.32
N THR A 370 14.16 -8.73 21.45
CA THR A 370 14.40 -7.93 22.67
C THR A 370 15.40 -6.82 22.41
N ALA A 371 16.49 -7.11 21.72
CA ALA A 371 17.49 -6.12 21.36
C ALA A 371 16.93 -5.07 20.38
N TYR A 372 16.17 -5.50 19.37
CA TYR A 372 15.47 -4.60 18.45
C TYR A 372 14.51 -3.63 19.18
N TYR A 373 13.67 -4.12 20.09
CA TYR A 373 12.75 -3.25 20.84
C TYR A 373 13.50 -2.35 21.83
N THR A 374 14.63 -2.80 22.38
CA THR A 374 15.51 -2.00 23.23
C THR A 374 16.12 -0.84 22.43
N PHE A 375 16.58 -1.11 21.21
CA PHE A 375 17.00 -0.06 20.27
C PHE A 375 15.86 0.94 20.03
N ALA A 376 14.66 0.47 19.72
CA ALA A 376 13.52 1.35 19.47
C ALA A 376 13.17 2.23 20.68
N GLU A 377 13.20 1.69 21.91
CA GLU A 377 12.94 2.48 23.12
C GLU A 377 14.01 3.56 23.34
N ARG A 378 15.30 3.21 23.21
CA ARG A 378 16.41 4.15 23.40
C ARG A 378 16.45 5.26 22.35
N SER A 379 16.01 4.96 21.13
CA SER A 379 16.01 5.88 19.99
C SER A 379 14.74 6.74 19.88
N GLU A 380 13.68 6.46 20.65
CA GLU A 380 12.40 7.19 20.59
C GLU A 380 12.54 8.72 20.72
N LYS A 381 13.55 9.20 21.45
CA LYS A 381 13.87 10.64 21.57
C LYS A 381 14.23 11.32 20.25
N TYR A 382 14.61 10.57 19.21
CA TYR A 382 14.99 11.07 17.88
C TYR A 382 13.83 11.11 16.89
N ARG A 383 12.64 10.65 17.30
CA ARG A 383 11.42 10.73 16.52
C ARG A 383 10.95 12.18 16.35
N ASP A 384 10.32 12.47 15.22
CA ASP A 384 9.76 13.78 14.92
C ASP A 384 8.45 13.98 15.70
N LYS A 385 8.50 14.76 16.79
CA LYS A 385 7.35 14.97 17.68
C LYS A 385 6.25 15.83 17.05
N ASP A 386 6.59 16.57 16.01
CA ASP A 386 5.67 17.48 15.34
C ASP A 386 4.76 16.71 14.36
N LEU A 387 5.07 15.44 14.06
CA LEU A 387 4.25 14.59 13.22
C LEU A 387 3.26 13.73 14.04
N PRO A 388 2.09 13.41 13.49
CA PRO A 388 1.21 12.42 14.10
C PRO A 388 1.86 11.03 14.12
N ALA A 389 1.43 10.18 15.05
CA ALA A 389 1.90 8.81 15.09
C ALA A 389 1.30 7.95 13.95
N MET A 390 2.08 6.97 13.53
CA MET A 390 1.78 5.96 12.52
C MET A 390 1.63 4.60 13.20
N HIS A 391 0.74 3.75 12.68
CA HIS A 391 0.64 2.38 13.17
C HIS A 391 1.82 1.54 12.66
N VAL A 392 2.42 0.79 13.57
CA VAL A 392 3.54 -0.11 13.29
C VAL A 392 2.97 -1.45 12.81
N PRO A 393 3.34 -1.94 11.61
CA PRO A 393 2.88 -3.23 11.14
C PRO A 393 3.25 -4.34 12.12
N MET A 394 2.43 -5.40 12.19
CA MET A 394 2.69 -6.60 13.00
C MET A 394 2.82 -6.36 14.52
N ALA A 395 2.59 -5.13 15.00
CA ALA A 395 2.64 -4.76 16.40
C ALA A 395 1.45 -3.87 16.78
N ASN A 396 0.89 -4.05 17.97
CA ASN A 396 -0.12 -3.11 18.49
C ASN A 396 0.56 -1.87 19.10
N LEU A 397 1.37 -1.18 18.29
CA LEU A 397 2.18 -0.02 18.65
C LEU A 397 1.92 1.13 17.67
N GLN A 398 2.18 2.35 18.14
CA GLN A 398 2.33 3.53 17.29
C GLN A 398 3.68 4.20 17.58
N SER A 399 4.31 4.72 16.55
CA SER A 399 5.49 5.59 16.66
C SER A 399 5.51 6.56 15.48
N ARG A 400 6.55 7.38 15.34
CA ARG A 400 6.61 8.47 14.36
C ARG A 400 7.77 8.28 13.39
N TYR A 401 7.85 9.14 12.37
CA TYR A 401 9.04 9.20 11.54
C TYR A 401 10.25 9.70 12.33
N TRP A 402 11.45 9.45 11.80
CA TRP A 402 12.67 10.00 12.35
C TRP A 402 12.76 11.50 12.02
N ALA A 403 13.17 12.32 12.99
CA ALA A 403 13.42 13.72 12.72
C ALA A 403 14.70 13.85 11.87
N PRO A 404 14.69 14.51 10.70
CA PRO A 404 15.86 14.61 9.80
C PRO A 404 17.13 15.11 10.49
N ARG A 405 17.00 16.03 11.45
CA ARG A 405 18.10 16.58 12.27
C ARG A 405 18.83 15.53 13.14
N HIS A 406 18.30 14.31 13.27
CA HIS A 406 18.87 13.24 14.10
C HIS A 406 19.37 12.03 13.30
N TYR A 407 19.38 12.09 11.97
CA TYR A 407 19.78 10.96 11.13
C TYR A 407 21.19 10.42 11.45
N ASP A 408 22.18 11.29 11.63
CA ASP A 408 23.55 10.87 11.98
C ASP A 408 23.64 10.18 13.35
N ALA A 409 22.85 10.65 14.32
CA ALA A 409 22.79 10.08 15.65
C ALA A 409 22.15 8.69 15.65
N ILE A 410 21.13 8.48 14.82
CA ILE A 410 20.46 7.19 14.62
C ILE A 410 21.42 6.20 13.93
N ALA A 411 22.07 6.62 12.84
CA ALA A 411 23.06 5.79 12.14
C ALA A 411 24.21 5.37 13.07
N THR A 412 24.73 6.32 13.86
CA THR A 412 25.77 6.02 14.86
C THR A 412 25.30 5.01 15.91
N MET A 413 24.04 5.09 16.33
CA MET A 413 23.48 4.16 17.31
C MET A 413 23.38 2.74 16.74
N LEU A 414 22.87 2.59 15.52
CA LEU A 414 22.83 1.29 14.81
C LEU A 414 24.22 0.70 14.58
N LEU A 415 25.20 1.56 14.25
CA LEU A 415 26.60 1.14 14.06
C LEU A 415 27.35 0.80 15.35
N ARG A 416 26.86 1.23 16.53
CA ARG A 416 27.44 0.88 17.83
C ARG A 416 26.78 -0.36 18.42
N ASP A 417 25.47 -0.45 18.30
CA ASP A 417 24.67 -1.61 18.75
C ASP A 417 24.76 -2.76 17.70
N ARG A 418 25.94 -2.97 17.08
CA ARG A 418 26.14 -3.84 15.91
C ARG A 418 25.65 -5.27 16.12
N SER A 419 25.59 -5.78 17.35
CA SER A 419 25.23 -7.17 17.63
C SER A 419 23.82 -7.56 17.21
N ASP A 420 22.90 -6.61 17.03
CA ASP A 420 21.46 -6.94 16.95
C ASP A 420 20.71 -6.22 15.81
N ALA A 421 21.45 -5.53 14.93
CA ALA A 421 20.87 -4.73 13.85
C ALA A 421 21.06 -5.35 12.45
N ALA A 422 21.31 -6.66 12.36
CA ALA A 422 21.59 -7.35 11.10
C ALA A 422 20.54 -7.04 10.03
N PHE A 423 19.25 -7.15 10.37
CA PHE A 423 18.13 -6.91 9.45
C PHE A 423 17.87 -5.44 9.11
N SER A 424 18.63 -4.49 9.66
CA SER A 424 18.55 -3.09 9.22
C SER A 424 18.93 -2.92 7.75
N TYR A 425 19.65 -3.87 7.14
CA TYR A 425 19.97 -3.85 5.70
C TYR A 425 18.73 -3.69 4.82
N LEU A 426 17.56 -4.19 5.26
CA LEU A 426 16.29 -4.07 4.56
C LEU A 426 15.94 -2.60 4.26
N PHE A 427 16.43 -1.66 5.06
CA PHE A 427 16.21 -0.22 4.90
C PHE A 427 17.49 0.56 4.60
N SER A 428 18.57 -0.12 4.19
CA SER A 428 19.89 0.51 3.93
C SER A 428 19.95 1.43 2.70
N PHE A 429 18.83 1.66 2.00
CA PHE A 429 18.71 2.80 1.08
C PHE A 429 18.43 4.13 1.80
N ARG A 430 18.24 4.12 3.13
CA ARG A 430 18.02 5.31 3.95
C ARG A 430 19.31 5.82 4.59
N PRO A 431 19.51 7.15 4.63
CA PRO A 431 20.74 7.74 5.15
C PRO A 431 20.93 7.53 6.66
N TYR A 432 19.84 7.38 7.42
CA TYR A 432 19.89 7.08 8.86
C TYR A 432 20.19 5.61 9.19
N ILE A 433 20.28 4.74 8.17
CA ILE A 433 20.72 3.34 8.30
C ILE A 433 22.11 3.18 7.68
N ASN A 434 22.31 3.72 6.47
CA ASN A 434 23.50 3.57 5.65
C ASN A 434 24.01 4.95 5.20
N PRO A 435 24.71 5.68 6.08
CA PRO A 435 25.19 7.03 5.76
C PRO A 435 26.23 7.03 4.63
N GLU A 436 26.98 5.94 4.48
CA GLU A 436 27.99 5.75 3.42
C GLU A 436 27.37 5.44 2.05
N ARG A 437 26.06 5.16 2.00
CA ARG A 437 25.29 4.87 0.78
C ARG A 437 25.89 3.72 -0.04
N LEU A 438 26.38 2.69 0.65
CA LEU A 438 26.84 1.46 0.01
C LEU A 438 25.67 0.78 -0.71
N ASP A 439 25.85 0.43 -1.98
CA ASP A 439 24.85 -0.19 -2.83
C ASP A 439 24.96 -1.73 -2.88
N VAL A 440 25.98 -2.28 -2.22
CA VAL A 440 26.25 -3.73 -2.14
C VAL A 440 26.20 -4.16 -0.69
N LEU A 441 25.44 -5.21 -0.44
CA LEU A 441 25.41 -5.94 0.83
C LEU A 441 26.45 -7.06 0.78
N VAL A 442 27.19 -7.28 1.85
CA VAL A 442 28.14 -8.39 1.96
C VAL A 442 27.63 -9.39 2.99
N PHE A 443 27.22 -10.57 2.52
CA PHE A 443 26.79 -11.67 3.37
C PHE A 443 27.99 -12.59 3.64
N GLU A 444 28.26 -12.90 4.91
CA GLU A 444 29.12 -14.02 5.26
C GLU A 444 28.27 -15.27 5.42
N VAL A 445 28.56 -16.27 4.60
CA VAL A 445 27.73 -17.47 4.45
C VAL A 445 28.56 -18.70 4.79
N GLU A 446 28.08 -19.51 5.71
CA GLU A 446 28.64 -20.81 6.02
C GLU A 446 27.88 -21.91 5.24
N ARG A 447 28.63 -22.71 4.47
CA ARG A 447 28.12 -23.86 3.73
C ARG A 447 29.08 -25.03 3.94
N ARG A 448 28.58 -26.12 4.52
CA ARG A 448 29.36 -27.35 4.80
C ARG A 448 30.65 -27.10 5.60
N GLY A 449 30.62 -26.14 6.53
CA GLY A 449 31.76 -25.79 7.39
C GLY A 449 32.76 -24.80 6.80
N GLU A 450 32.61 -24.40 5.53
CA GLU A 450 33.39 -23.34 4.90
C GLU A 450 32.63 -22.02 4.92
N VAL A 451 33.33 -20.90 5.15
CA VAL A 451 32.76 -19.55 5.20
C VAL A 451 33.18 -18.75 3.97
N TYR A 452 32.20 -18.14 3.30
CA TYR A 452 32.37 -17.35 2.08
C TYR A 452 31.81 -15.95 2.28
N ARG A 453 32.38 -14.96 1.59
CA ARG A 453 31.82 -13.61 1.49
C ARG A 453 31.11 -13.46 0.16
N VAL A 454 29.82 -13.19 0.20
CA VAL A 454 28.94 -13.10 -0.96
C VAL A 454 28.44 -11.66 -1.09
N PRO A 455 28.97 -10.86 -2.02
CA PRO A 455 28.44 -9.54 -2.32
C PRO A 455 27.14 -9.66 -3.12
N ILE A 456 26.09 -8.97 -2.67
CA ILE A 456 24.77 -8.93 -3.30
C ILE A 456 24.36 -7.48 -3.46
N ARG A 457 24.05 -7.04 -4.68
CA ARG A 457 23.36 -5.77 -4.90
C ARG A 457 21.85 -6.02 -4.77
N PRO A 458 21.18 -5.52 -3.72
CA PRO A 458 19.75 -5.72 -3.56
C PRO A 458 18.94 -4.89 -4.56
N GLU A 459 17.74 -5.35 -4.86
CA GLU A 459 16.73 -4.53 -5.55
C GLU A 459 15.96 -3.70 -4.52
N LYS A 460 15.54 -2.49 -4.86
CA LYS A 460 14.60 -1.75 -4.01
C LYS A 460 13.17 -2.07 -4.44
N ARG A 461 12.43 -2.81 -3.62
CA ARG A 461 11.01 -3.08 -3.85
C ARG A 461 10.14 -2.02 -3.17
N ASP A 462 9.05 -1.66 -3.84
CA ASP A 462 7.99 -0.79 -3.30
C ASP A 462 6.63 -1.49 -3.46
N GLU A 463 6.28 -2.22 -2.41
CA GLU A 463 5.04 -2.98 -2.23
C GLU A 463 3.91 -2.15 -1.61
N SER A 464 4.03 -0.82 -1.61
CA SER A 464 3.01 0.04 -1.01
C SER A 464 1.67 -0.11 -1.72
N THR A 465 0.59 -0.33 -0.96
CA THR A 465 -0.74 -0.62 -1.47
C THR A 465 -1.82 0.17 -0.75
N ILE A 466 -2.95 0.36 -1.42
CA ILE A 466 -4.14 1.03 -0.89
C ILE A 466 -5.23 -0.03 -0.81
N ILE A 467 -5.78 -0.22 0.38
CA ILE A 467 -6.81 -1.24 0.63
C ILE A 467 -8.10 -0.53 1.04
N PRO A 468 -9.20 -0.65 0.27
CA PRO A 468 -10.50 -0.16 0.72
C PRO A 468 -10.99 -0.97 1.93
N ASN A 469 -11.57 -0.31 2.93
CA ASN A 469 -12.08 -0.96 4.16
C ASN A 469 -13.59 -1.12 4.20
#